data_AF-A0A256H7Z1-F1
#
_entry.id   AF-A0A256H7Z1-F1
#
_cell.length_a   1.000
_cell.length_b   1.000
_cell.length_c   1.000
_cell.angle_alpha   90.00
_cell.angle_beta   90.00
_cell.angle_gamma   90.00
#
_symmetry.space_group_name_H-M   'P 1'
#
loop_
_entity.id
_entity.type
_entity.pdbx_description
1 polymer ?
#
loop_
_entity_poly.entity_id
_entity_poly.type
_entity_poly.pdbx_seq_one_letter_code
_entity_poly.pdbx_strand_id
1 'polypeptide(L)' 'MSDEPSDDEVVRTAAEAAEGVIFAHYDQSAVTDLDVTVTFEEGVLDVDVYLNAPEDPDPDAVAREAAETAGEAVDELFAE' A
#
# COMPACT_ATOMS: atom_id res chain seq x y z
N MET A 1 -7.62 9.21 -26.48
CA MET A 1 -6.95 9.66 -25.25
C MET A 1 -6.47 8.37 -24.62
N SER A 2 -5.18 8.18 -24.37
CA SER A 2 -4.84 7.25 -23.29
C SER A 2 -5.41 7.91 -22.06
N ASP A 3 -6.39 7.26 -21.43
CA ASP A 3 -6.81 7.61 -20.08
C ASP A 3 -5.68 7.10 -19.19
N GLU A 4 -4.56 7.82 -19.15
CA GLU A 4 -3.53 7.57 -18.15
C GLU A 4 -4.18 7.85 -16.78
N PRO A 5 -4.03 6.96 -15.80
CA PRO A 5 -4.64 7.13 -14.49
C PRO A 5 -4.14 8.44 -13.88
N SER A 6 -5.04 9.17 -13.23
CA SER A 6 -4.68 10.40 -12.52
C SER A 6 -3.84 10.10 -11.28
N ASP A 7 -3.02 11.06 -10.83
CA ASP A 7 -2.21 10.94 -9.61
C ASP A 7 -3.06 10.52 -8.39
N ASP A 8 -4.24 11.12 -8.20
CA ASP A 8 -5.18 10.73 -7.13
C ASP A 8 -5.62 9.25 -7.24
N GLU A 9 -5.76 8.73 -8.45
CA GLU A 9 -6.15 7.34 -8.68
C GLU A 9 -4.98 6.39 -8.40
N VAL A 10 -3.76 6.76 -8.81
CA VAL A 10 -2.53 6.02 -8.50
C VAL A 10 -2.34 5.92 -6.98
N VAL A 11 -2.42 7.05 -6.27
CA VAL A 11 -2.27 7.11 -4.81
C VAL A 11 -3.34 6.26 -4.12
N ARG A 12 -4.60 6.38 -4.55
CA ARG A 12 -5.71 5.59 -3.98
C ARG A 12 -5.48 4.09 -4.18
N THR A 13 -5.14 3.67 -5.39
CA THR A 13 -4.92 2.25 -5.73
C THR A 13 -3.78 1.65 -4.90
N ALA A 14 -2.66 2.36 -4.79
CA ALA A 14 -1.54 1.95 -3.95
C ALA A 14 -1.95 1.80 -2.47
N ALA A 15 -2.64 2.81 -1.92
CA ALA A 15 -3.07 2.79 -0.52
C ALA A 15 -4.05 1.62 -0.24
N GLU A 16 -5.05 1.43 -1.08
CA GLU A 16 -6.03 0.35 -0.94
C GLU A 16 -5.37 -1.04 -1.01
N ALA A 17 -4.40 -1.21 -1.92
CA ALA A 17 -3.64 -2.44 -2.06
C ALA A 17 -2.77 -2.73 -0.83
N ALA A 18 -2.04 -1.73 -0.31
CA ALA A 18 -1.24 -1.85 0.91
C ALA A 18 -2.10 -2.22 2.12
N GLU A 19 -3.19 -1.49 2.36
CA GLU A 19 -4.11 -1.76 3.47
C GLU A 19 -4.72 -3.17 3.37
N GLY A 20 -5.05 -3.60 2.15
CA GLY A 20 -5.57 -4.94 1.88
C GLY A 20 -4.64 -6.05 2.37
N VAL A 21 -3.34 -5.92 2.15
CA VAL A 21 -2.32 -6.87 2.66
C VAL A 21 -2.30 -6.86 4.18
N ILE A 22 -2.24 -5.67 4.80
CA ILE A 22 -2.12 -5.55 6.26
C ILE A 22 -3.33 -6.20 6.95
N PHE A 23 -4.54 -5.95 6.45
CA PHE A 23 -5.77 -6.55 7.00
C PHE A 23 -6.00 -8.01 6.59
N ALA A 24 -5.23 -8.55 5.64
CA ALA A 24 -5.20 -9.99 5.38
C ALA A 24 -4.37 -10.75 6.43
N HIS A 25 -3.36 -10.09 7.02
CA HIS A 25 -2.48 -10.67 8.03
C HIS A 25 -2.92 -10.37 9.46
N TYR A 26 -3.48 -9.19 9.72
CA TYR A 26 -3.92 -8.76 11.05
C TYR A 26 -5.41 -8.43 11.09
N ASP A 27 -6.06 -8.83 12.18
CA ASP A 27 -7.35 -8.28 12.54
C ASP A 27 -7.22 -6.78 12.82
N GLN A 28 -8.21 -5.98 12.40
CA GLN A 28 -8.27 -4.54 12.68
C GLN A 28 -8.14 -4.22 14.18
N SER A 29 -8.58 -5.12 15.05
CA SER A 29 -8.48 -4.98 16.51
C SER A 29 -7.11 -5.33 17.09
N ALA A 30 -6.26 -6.03 16.33
CA ALA A 30 -4.90 -6.37 16.73
C ALA A 30 -3.91 -5.26 16.39
N VAL A 31 -4.18 -4.49 15.33
CA VAL A 31 -3.39 -3.33 14.94
C VAL A 31 -3.55 -2.23 15.98
N THR A 32 -2.46 -1.85 16.63
CA THR A 32 -2.44 -0.77 17.62
C THR A 32 -2.37 0.58 16.95
N ASP A 33 -1.57 0.68 15.89
CA ASP A 33 -1.38 1.88 15.09
C ASP A 33 -0.97 1.46 13.67
N LEU A 34 -1.51 2.14 12.66
CA LEU A 34 -1.20 1.95 11.25
C LEU A 34 -1.21 3.30 10.57
N ASP A 35 -0.13 3.62 9.89
CA ASP A 35 -0.03 4.78 9.03
C ASP A 35 0.55 4.35 7.68
N VAL A 36 -0.18 4.64 6.61
CA VAL A 36 0.23 4.38 5.23
C VAL A 36 0.35 5.72 4.54
N THR A 37 1.58 6.10 4.21
CA THR A 37 1.87 7.33 3.46
C THR A 37 2.22 6.95 2.04
N VAL A 38 1.41 7.41 1.09
CA VAL A 38 1.64 7.20 -0.35
C VAL A 38 1.81 8.54 -1.02
N THR A 39 2.89 8.68 -1.78
CA THR A 39 3.19 9.86 -2.59
C THR A 39 3.43 9.43 -4.02
N PHE A 40 2.86 10.16 -4.97
CA PHE A 40 3.13 9.97 -6.39
C PHE A 40 3.49 11.32 -7.01
N GLU A 41 4.76 11.47 -7.38
CA GLU A 41 5.29 12.71 -7.94
C GLU A 41 6.26 12.40 -9.08
N GLU A 42 6.15 13.13 -10.19
CA GLU A 42 7.03 13.00 -11.35
C GLU A 42 7.14 11.56 -11.92
N GLY A 43 6.09 10.76 -11.76
CA GLY A 43 6.05 9.36 -12.20
C GLY A 43 6.78 8.39 -11.26
N VAL A 44 7.11 8.83 -10.05
CA VAL A 44 7.72 7.99 -9.00
C VAL A 44 6.68 7.79 -7.89
N LEU A 45 6.40 6.52 -7.59
CA LEU A 45 5.60 6.11 -6.45
C LEU A 45 6.50 5.87 -5.25
N ASP A 46 6.18 6.51 -4.12
CA ASP A 46 6.84 6.32 -2.84
C ASP A 46 5.79 5.87 -1.81
N VAL A 47 6.06 4.74 -1.16
CA VAL A 47 5.13 4.09 -0.23
C VAL A 47 5.87 3.81 1.07
N ASP A 48 5.47 4.50 2.13
CA ASP A 48 5.95 4.30 3.49
C ASP A 48 4.83 3.69 4.33
N VAL A 49 5.10 2.55 4.96
CA VAL A 49 4.15 1.83 5.82
C VAL A 49 4.72 1.74 7.23
N TYR A 50 4.02 2.36 8.18
CA TYR A 50 4.27 2.19 9.61
C TYR A 50 3.20 1.28 10.21
N LEU A 51 3.63 0.14 10.78
CA LEU A 51 2.73 -0.83 11.37
C LEU A 51 3.16 -1.17 12.80
N ASN A 52 2.29 -0.89 13.76
CA ASN A 52 2.43 -1.30 15.15
C ASN A 52 1.40 -2.38 15.47
N ALA A 53 1.83 -3.64 15.35
CA ALA A 53 1.00 -4.83 15.54
C ALA A 53 1.78 -5.90 16.34
N PRO A 54 1.12 -6.98 16.78
CA PRO A 54 1.80 -8.10 17.43
C PRO A 54 2.88 -8.71 16.54
N GLU A 55 3.95 -9.27 17.15
CA GLU A 55 5.11 -9.82 16.43
C GLU A 55 4.86 -11.12 15.63
N ASP A 56 3.62 -11.64 15.62
CA ASP A 56 3.24 -12.81 14.82
C ASP A 56 1.96 -12.52 14.01
N PRO A 57 2.06 -12.40 12.66
CA PRO A 57 3.30 -12.38 11.86
C PRO A 57 4.20 -11.16 12.19
N ASP A 58 5.40 -11.11 11.63
CA ASP A 58 6.33 -9.98 11.82
C ASP A 58 5.79 -8.70 11.12
N PRO A 59 5.51 -7.60 11.86
CA PRO A 59 4.95 -6.39 11.28
C PRO A 59 5.88 -5.74 10.25
N ASP A 60 7.20 -5.83 10.42
CA ASP A 60 8.17 -5.32 9.44
C ASP A 60 8.17 -6.13 8.13
N ALA A 61 7.81 -7.41 8.21
CA ALA A 61 7.64 -8.26 7.02
C ALA A 61 6.35 -7.90 6.29
N VAL A 62 5.25 -7.77 7.03
CA VAL A 62 3.94 -7.41 6.45
C VAL A 62 3.95 -6.00 5.86
N ALA A 63 4.57 -5.03 6.53
CA ALA A 63 4.69 -3.66 6.02
C ALA A 63 5.45 -3.61 4.68
N ARG A 64 6.52 -4.40 4.53
CA ARG A 64 7.26 -4.53 3.27
C ARG A 64 6.43 -5.17 2.17
N GLU A 65 5.73 -6.26 2.48
CA GLU A 65 4.84 -6.93 1.53
C GLU A 65 3.72 -6.00 1.05
N ALA A 66 3.17 -5.19 1.96
CA ALA A 66 2.15 -4.18 1.64
C ALA A 66 2.68 -3.11 0.67
N ALA A 67 3.89 -2.61 0.91
CA ALA A 67 4.53 -1.63 0.02
C ALA A 67 4.84 -2.22 -1.37
N GLU A 68 5.31 -3.47 -1.42
CA GLU A 68 5.55 -4.18 -2.69
C GLU A 68 4.23 -4.36 -3.47
N THR A 69 3.17 -4.81 -2.79
CA THR A 69 1.85 -5.01 -3.39
C THR A 69 1.22 -3.71 -3.89
N ALA A 70 1.44 -2.60 -3.19
CA ALA A 70 1.01 -1.28 -3.63
C ALA A 70 1.64 -0.88 -4.98
N GLY A 71 2.94 -1.15 -5.13
CA GLY A 71 3.65 -0.95 -6.40
C GLY A 71 3.10 -1.82 -7.51
N GLU A 72 2.88 -3.11 -7.25
CA GLU A 72 2.30 -4.04 -8.22
C GLU A 72 0.89 -3.62 -8.69
N ALA A 73 0.05 -3.16 -7.76
CA ALA A 73 -1.30 -2.68 -8.09
C ALA A 73 -1.27 -1.43 -8.97
N VAL A 74 -0.31 -0.52 -8.75
CA VAL A 74 -0.11 0.64 -9.62
C VAL A 74 0.42 0.20 -10.99
N ASP A 75 1.39 -0.71 -11.04
CA ASP A 75 1.88 -1.26 -12.32
C ASP A 75 0.76 -1.92 -13.13
N GLU A 76 -0.16 -2.64 -12.48
CA GLU A 76 -1.36 -3.22 -13.10
C GLU A 76 -2.31 -2.14 -13.60
N LEU A 77 -2.55 -1.08 -12.80
CA LEU A 77 -3.39 0.06 -13.18
C LEU A 77 -2.89 0.75 -14.46
N PHE A 78 -1.57 0.88 -14.63
CA PHE A 78 -0.98 1.43 -15.86
C PHE A 78 -0.97 0.46 -17.05
N ALA A 79 -1.24 -0.83 -16.82
CA ALA A 79 -1.28 -1.86 -17.85
C ALA A 79 -2.68 -2.10 -18.45
N GLU A 80 -3.74 -1.51 -17.88
CA GLU A 80 -5.14 -1.58 -18.36
C GLU A 80 -5.47 -0.68 -19.59
#